data_AF-A0AAN9CCI2-F1
#
_entry.id   AF-A0AAN9CCI2-F1
#
_cell.length_a   1.000
_cell.length_b   1.000
_cell.length_c   1.000
_cell.angle_alpha   90.00
_cell.angle_beta   90.00
_cell.angle_gamma   90.00
#
_symmetry.space_group_name_H-M   'P 1'
#
loop_
_entity.id
_entity.type
_entity.pdbx_description
1 polymer ?
#
loop_
_entity_poly.entity_id
_entity_poly.type
_entity_poly.pdbx_seq_one_letter_code
_entity_poly.pdbx_strand_id
1 'polypeptide(L)'
;MDRMKTCIEEKPQELHDVCEKMDIPRLKPSEITFIKEYVMVMAPVSKALDVLQSDKMAYLGVLIPTINILVEKLQSLKQENLQYCEPLVNAIISGVNRRFSYLSGKKYLMATASHPMFRMSYIPNEQKDDIILRLKQELSAAHSPHVAETIVSRKPENESDEITDYFSRNQENVVGELNMYLQSTANTPDSAFQHLSKMKRVFIKCNTGVPASAACERLFSVGKDIFLPKRNRLSDSHFEKLLLCRINRSGTSASV
;
A
#
# COMPACT_ATOMS: atom_id res chain seq x y z
N MET A 1 -16.28 0.04 -12.24
CA MET A 1 -16.82 -1.31 -12.47
C MET A 1 -18.29 -1.38 -12.09
N ASP A 2 -18.65 -0.94 -10.87
CA ASP A 2 -20.02 -1.03 -10.35
C ASP A 2 -21.08 -0.35 -11.22
N ARG A 3 -20.81 0.83 -11.77
CA ARG A 3 -21.76 1.51 -12.68
C ARG A 3 -22.10 0.69 -13.93
N MET A 4 -21.11 0.02 -14.51
CA MET A 4 -21.28 -0.80 -15.71
C MET A 4 -22.06 -2.07 -15.39
N LYS A 5 -21.83 -2.66 -14.20
CA LYS A 5 -22.63 -3.76 -13.67
C LYS A 5 -24.08 -3.35 -13.42
N THR A 6 -24.31 -2.24 -12.71
CA THR A 6 -25.65 -1.67 -12.47
C THR A 6 -26.40 -1.40 -13.77
N CYS A 7 -25.76 -0.77 -14.76
CA CYS A 7 -26.40 -0.49 -16.05
C CYS A 7 -26.85 -1.75 -16.80
N ILE A 8 -26.17 -2.88 -16.63
CA ILE A 8 -26.41 -4.10 -17.41
C ILE A 8 -27.27 -5.12 -16.66
N GLU A 9 -27.12 -5.20 -15.34
CA GLU A 9 -27.82 -6.20 -14.52
C GLU A 9 -29.03 -5.61 -13.80
N GLU A 10 -28.96 -4.36 -13.34
CA GLU A 10 -29.99 -3.76 -12.49
C GLU A 10 -30.93 -2.84 -13.28
N LYS A 11 -30.45 -2.25 -14.38
CA LYS A 11 -31.19 -1.28 -15.20
C LYS A 11 -31.21 -1.57 -16.71
N PRO A 12 -31.53 -2.81 -17.13
CA PRO A 12 -31.49 -3.18 -18.55
C PRO A 12 -32.55 -2.45 -19.38
N GLN A 13 -33.71 -2.13 -18.80
CA GLN A 13 -34.79 -1.42 -19.51
C GLN A 13 -34.40 0.04 -19.78
N GLU A 14 -33.84 0.73 -18.78
CA GLU A 14 -33.40 2.12 -18.96
C GLU A 14 -32.24 2.21 -19.95
N LEU A 15 -31.34 1.21 -19.96
CA LEU A 15 -30.30 1.13 -20.99
C LEU A 15 -30.91 0.95 -22.39
N HIS A 16 -31.95 0.12 -22.53
CA HIS A 16 -32.66 -0.05 -23.81
C HIS A 16 -33.37 1.24 -24.25
N ASP A 17 -34.06 1.93 -23.34
CA ASP A 17 -34.76 3.18 -23.63
C ASP A 17 -33.79 4.26 -24.13
N VAL A 18 -32.58 4.31 -23.55
CA VAL A 18 -31.51 5.22 -23.99
C VAL A 18 -31.00 4.81 -25.37
N CYS A 19 -30.74 3.52 -25.61
CA CYS A 19 -30.31 3.06 -26.94
C CYS A 19 -31.35 3.41 -28.02
N GLU A 20 -32.64 3.24 -27.73
CA GLU A 20 -33.72 3.57 -28.67
C GLU A 20 -33.83 5.07 -28.93
N LYS A 21 -33.75 5.91 -27.88
CA LYS A 21 -33.73 7.38 -28.04
C LYS A 21 -32.52 7.89 -28.82
N MET A 22 -31.40 7.18 -28.75
CA MET A 22 -30.14 7.57 -29.40
C MET A 22 -29.93 6.90 -30.76
N ASP A 23 -30.89 6.11 -31.24
CA ASP A 23 -30.80 5.32 -32.48
C ASP A 23 -29.58 4.38 -32.53
N ILE A 24 -29.24 3.79 -31.38
CA ILE A 24 -28.12 2.85 -31.21
C ILE A 24 -28.65 1.41 -31.18
N PRO A 25 -28.03 0.47 -31.91
CA PRO A 25 -28.39 -0.94 -31.84
C PRO A 25 -28.34 -1.48 -30.41
N ARG A 26 -29.34 -2.29 -30.05
CA ARG A 26 -29.39 -2.97 -28.75
C ARG A 26 -28.24 -3.96 -28.63
N LEU A 27 -27.74 -4.11 -27.40
CA LEU A 27 -26.69 -5.09 -27.09
C LEU A 27 -27.21 -6.50 -27.29
N LYS A 28 -26.41 -7.32 -27.98
CA LYS A 28 -26.69 -8.75 -28.18
C LYS A 28 -26.46 -9.51 -26.87
N PRO A 29 -27.11 -10.67 -26.68
CA PRO A 29 -26.85 -11.52 -25.52
C PRO A 29 -25.36 -11.88 -25.35
N SER A 30 -24.64 -12.13 -26.45
CA SER A 30 -23.20 -12.40 -26.43
C SER A 30 -22.37 -11.21 -25.95
N GLU A 31 -22.76 -9.99 -26.31
CA GLU A 31 -22.10 -8.76 -25.86
C GLU A 31 -22.35 -8.52 -24.37
N ILE A 32 -23.58 -8.79 -23.90
CA ILE A 32 -23.91 -8.73 -22.47
C ILE A 32 -23.08 -9.73 -21.67
N THR A 33 -22.97 -10.98 -22.14
CA THR A 33 -22.13 -12.01 -21.50
C THR A 33 -20.66 -11.60 -21.48
N PHE A 34 -20.12 -11.12 -22.61
CA PHE A 34 -18.76 -10.59 -22.68
C PHE A 34 -18.53 -9.48 -21.64
N ILE A 35 -19.46 -8.52 -21.53
CA ILE A 35 -19.32 -7.42 -20.58
C ILE A 35 -19.34 -7.93 -19.13
N LYS A 36 -20.21 -8.89 -18.80
CA LYS A 36 -20.24 -9.50 -17.45
C LYS A 36 -18.91 -10.15 -17.10
N GLU A 37 -18.34 -10.93 -18.01
CA GLU A 37 -17.02 -11.53 -17.83
C GLU A 37 -15.92 -10.48 -17.72
N TYR A 38 -15.94 -9.44 -18.57
CA TYR A 38 -15.00 -8.33 -18.49
C TYR A 38 -15.04 -7.67 -17.13
N VAL A 39 -16.24 -7.43 -16.60
CA VAL A 39 -16.41 -6.83 -15.28
C VAL A 39 -15.83 -7.71 -14.18
N MET A 40 -16.07 -9.01 -14.26
CA MET A 40 -15.54 -10.00 -13.33
C MET A 40 -14.00 -10.05 -13.36
N VAL A 41 -13.39 -10.07 -14.56
CA VAL A 41 -11.93 -10.13 -14.73
C VAL A 41 -11.24 -8.84 -14.28
N MET A 42 -11.84 -7.69 -14.54
CA MET A 42 -11.26 -6.39 -14.18
C MET A 42 -11.50 -5.99 -12.71
N ALA A 43 -12.45 -6.61 -12.02
CA ALA A 43 -12.71 -6.36 -10.59
C ALA A 43 -11.48 -6.58 -9.68
N PRO A 44 -10.74 -7.72 -9.72
CA PRO A 44 -9.54 -7.89 -8.91
C PRO A 44 -8.43 -6.88 -9.27
N VAL A 45 -8.32 -6.49 -10.54
CA VAL A 45 -7.36 -5.45 -10.99
C VAL A 45 -7.71 -4.10 -10.37
N SER A 46 -8.98 -3.70 -10.43
CA SER A 46 -9.48 -2.47 -9.80
C SER A 46 -9.20 -2.49 -8.30
N LYS A 47 -9.45 -3.61 -7.63
CA LYS A 47 -9.22 -3.71 -6.18
C LYS A 47 -7.75 -3.63 -5.81
N ALA A 48 -6.87 -4.23 -6.61
CA ALA A 48 -5.43 -4.12 -6.42
C ALA A 48 -4.95 -2.67 -6.58
N LEU A 49 -5.48 -1.93 -7.56
CA LEU A 49 -5.21 -0.50 -7.72
C LEU A 49 -5.68 0.30 -6.52
N ASP A 50 -6.91 0.07 -6.04
CA ASP A 50 -7.44 0.77 -4.86
C ASP A 50 -6.56 0.55 -3.63
N VAL A 51 -6.02 -0.66 -3.44
CA VAL A 51 -5.10 -0.98 -2.34
C VAL A 51 -3.78 -0.23 -2.49
N LEU A 52 -3.14 -0.27 -3.67
CA LEU A 52 -1.85 0.38 -3.90
C LEU A 52 -1.93 1.91 -3.89
N GLN A 53 -3.10 2.47 -4.20
CA GLN A 53 -3.36 3.92 -4.20
C GLN A 53 -3.93 4.41 -2.85
N SER A 54 -4.22 3.51 -1.92
CA SER A 54 -4.77 3.85 -0.60
C SER A 54 -3.72 4.53 0.27
N ASP A 55 -4.13 5.58 0.99
CA ASP A 55 -3.27 6.21 2.00
C ASP A 55 -3.03 5.32 3.21
N LYS A 56 -4.00 4.49 3.56
CA LYS A 56 -3.89 3.60 4.73
C LYS A 56 -2.85 2.51 4.52
N MET A 57 -2.56 2.19 3.25
CA MET A 57 -1.65 1.12 2.83
C MET A 57 -0.55 1.65 1.91
N ALA A 58 -0.15 2.91 2.09
CA ALA A 58 0.91 3.57 1.32
C ALA A 58 2.32 3.11 1.74
N TYR A 59 2.52 1.79 1.89
CA TYR A 59 3.78 1.17 2.28
C TYR A 59 4.33 0.33 1.13
N LEU A 60 5.64 0.42 0.88
CA LEU A 60 6.27 -0.38 -0.17
C LEU A 60 6.03 -1.90 0.01
N GLY A 61 5.97 -2.37 1.25
CA GLY A 61 5.75 -3.77 1.60
C GLY A 61 4.37 -4.31 1.25
N VAL A 62 3.43 -3.47 0.82
CA VAL A 62 2.10 -3.88 0.33
C VAL A 62 2.16 -4.38 -1.13
N LEU A 63 3.22 -4.03 -1.86
CA LEU A 63 3.32 -4.29 -3.30
C LEU A 63 3.35 -5.80 -3.64
N ILE A 64 4.26 -6.57 -3.02
CA ILE A 64 4.36 -8.03 -3.27
C ILE A 64 3.04 -8.75 -2.91
N PRO A 65 2.49 -8.57 -1.69
CA PRO A 65 1.21 -9.20 -1.33
C PRO A 65 0.09 -8.87 -2.31
N THR A 66 -0.01 -7.61 -2.74
CA THR A 66 -1.09 -7.18 -3.64
C THR A 66 -0.96 -7.82 -5.03
N ILE A 67 0.26 -7.89 -5.58
CA ILE A 67 0.50 -8.53 -6.88
C ILE A 67 0.25 -10.03 -6.81
N ASN A 68 0.69 -10.71 -5.74
CA ASN A 68 0.45 -12.14 -5.57
C ASN A 68 -1.05 -12.45 -5.48
N ILE A 69 -1.79 -11.73 -4.63
CA ILE A 69 -3.25 -11.89 -4.49
C ILE A 69 -3.97 -11.61 -5.82
N LEU A 70 -3.53 -10.59 -6.57
CA LEU A 70 -4.11 -10.29 -7.89
C LEU A 70 -3.92 -11.47 -8.85
N VAL A 71 -2.71 -12.01 -8.95
CA VAL A 71 -2.41 -13.14 -9.84
C VAL A 71 -3.19 -14.39 -9.41
N GLU A 72 -3.24 -14.70 -8.12
CA GLU A 72 -4.01 -15.83 -7.58
C GLU A 72 -5.51 -15.70 -7.94
N LYS A 73 -6.11 -14.52 -7.74
CA LYS A 73 -7.51 -14.28 -8.10
C LYS A 73 -7.76 -14.38 -9.61
N LEU A 74 -6.83 -13.91 -10.44
CA LEU A 74 -6.95 -14.05 -11.90
C LEU A 74 -6.79 -15.50 -12.34
N GLN A 75 -5.94 -16.28 -11.67
CA GLN A 75 -5.79 -17.70 -11.92
C GLN A 75 -7.04 -18.49 -11.52
N SER A 76 -7.69 -18.16 -10.40
CA SER A 76 -8.95 -18.81 -10.00
C SER A 76 -10.07 -18.55 -11.00
N LEU A 77 -10.11 -17.36 -11.63
CA LEU A 77 -11.11 -17.07 -12.69
C LEU A 77 -10.98 -17.95 -13.93
N LYS A 78 -9.82 -18.58 -14.17
CA LYS A 78 -9.69 -19.57 -15.24
C LYS A 78 -10.50 -20.83 -14.99
N GLN A 79 -10.83 -21.12 -13.73
CA GLN A 79 -11.61 -22.28 -13.34
C GLN A 79 -13.12 -22.05 -13.53
N GLU A 80 -13.55 -20.80 -13.75
CA GLU A 80 -14.95 -20.38 -13.90
C GLU A 80 -15.51 -20.56 -15.32
N ASN A 81 -14.80 -21.24 -16.24
CA ASN A 81 -15.23 -21.47 -17.64
C ASN A 81 -15.72 -20.20 -18.37
N LEU A 82 -14.87 -19.17 -18.42
CA LEU A 82 -15.14 -17.93 -19.17
C LEU A 82 -15.33 -18.23 -20.66
N GLN A 83 -16.39 -17.70 -21.27
CA GLN A 83 -16.69 -17.91 -22.70
C GLN A 83 -15.87 -17.01 -23.62
N TYR A 84 -15.54 -15.80 -23.18
CA TYR A 84 -14.92 -14.78 -24.03
C TYR A 84 -13.66 -14.16 -23.42
N CYS A 85 -13.58 -14.01 -22.09
CA CYS A 85 -12.53 -13.22 -21.44
C CYS A 85 -11.31 -14.01 -20.97
N GLU A 86 -11.19 -15.31 -21.26
CA GLU A 86 -9.97 -16.07 -20.95
C GLU A 86 -8.69 -15.44 -21.56
N PRO A 87 -8.69 -14.96 -22.82
CA PRO A 87 -7.53 -14.26 -23.39
C PRO A 87 -7.17 -12.99 -22.62
N LEU A 88 -8.15 -12.28 -22.06
CA LEU A 88 -7.93 -11.09 -21.24
C LEU A 88 -7.23 -11.46 -19.92
N VAL A 89 -7.69 -12.52 -19.24
CA VAL A 89 -7.04 -13.04 -18.03
C VAL A 89 -5.56 -13.37 -18.32
N ASN A 90 -5.31 -14.08 -19.41
CA ASN A 90 -3.95 -14.44 -19.83
C ASN A 90 -3.07 -13.21 -20.11
N ALA A 91 -3.62 -12.22 -20.82
CA ALA A 91 -2.92 -10.98 -21.12
C ALA A 91 -2.58 -10.18 -19.86
N ILE A 92 -3.49 -10.10 -18.89
CA ILE A 92 -3.26 -9.39 -17.62
C ILE A 92 -2.19 -10.11 -16.80
N ILE A 93 -2.28 -11.42 -16.60
CA ILE A 93 -1.28 -12.18 -15.85
C ILE A 93 0.11 -12.02 -16.49
N SER A 94 0.20 -12.16 -17.81
CA SER A 94 1.47 -11.97 -18.54
C SER A 94 2.00 -10.54 -18.38
N GLY A 95 1.14 -9.54 -18.52
CA GLY A 95 1.50 -8.13 -18.36
C GLY A 95 1.99 -7.80 -16.96
N VAL A 96 1.31 -8.30 -15.92
CA VAL A 96 1.69 -8.14 -14.50
C VAL A 96 3.04 -8.79 -14.24
N ASN A 97 3.21 -10.06 -14.61
CA ASN A 97 4.48 -10.78 -14.40
C ASN A 97 5.66 -10.11 -15.12
N ARG A 98 5.44 -9.65 -16.35
CA ARG A 98 6.47 -8.92 -17.12
C ARG A 98 6.81 -7.59 -16.45
N ARG A 99 5.80 -6.81 -16.05
CA ARG A 99 6.00 -5.48 -15.47
C ARG A 99 6.63 -5.52 -14.08
N PHE A 100 6.36 -6.56 -13.31
CA PHE A 100 6.78 -6.70 -11.91
C PHE A 100 7.84 -7.81 -11.69
N SER A 101 8.55 -8.20 -12.74
CA SER A 101 9.61 -9.22 -12.68
C SER A 101 10.74 -8.88 -11.70
N TYR A 102 10.91 -7.60 -11.37
CA TYR A 102 11.90 -7.11 -10.41
C TYR A 102 11.49 -7.30 -8.94
N LEU A 103 10.25 -7.70 -8.63
CA LEU A 103 9.75 -7.80 -7.25
C LEU A 103 10.45 -8.87 -6.40
N SER A 104 11.15 -9.81 -7.03
CA SER A 104 12.08 -10.72 -6.33
C SER A 104 13.31 -10.01 -5.75
N GLY A 105 13.47 -8.71 -6.01
CA GLY A 105 14.54 -7.90 -5.45
C GLY A 105 14.43 -7.76 -3.93
N LYS A 106 15.57 -7.87 -3.25
CA LYS A 106 15.72 -7.80 -1.78
C LYS A 106 15.04 -6.59 -1.15
N LYS A 107 15.03 -5.44 -1.83
CA LYS A 107 14.35 -4.21 -1.35
C LYS A 107 12.87 -4.43 -1.05
N TYR A 108 12.14 -5.06 -1.97
CA TYR A 108 10.70 -5.27 -1.85
C TYR A 108 10.38 -6.37 -0.84
N LEU A 109 11.21 -7.41 -0.79
CA LEU A 109 11.11 -8.48 0.20
C LEU A 109 11.35 -7.98 1.61
N MET A 110 12.37 -7.14 1.83
CA MET A 110 12.64 -6.50 3.12
C MET A 110 11.49 -5.59 3.56
N ALA A 111 10.92 -4.80 2.64
CA ALA A 111 9.75 -3.96 2.92
C ALA A 111 8.53 -4.81 3.33
N THR A 112 8.28 -5.90 2.60
CA THR A 112 7.17 -6.83 2.91
C THR A 112 7.38 -7.53 4.24
N ALA A 113 8.58 -8.05 4.50
CA ALA A 113 8.92 -8.75 5.73
C ALA A 113 8.86 -7.86 6.97
N SER A 114 9.23 -6.59 6.83
CA SER A 114 9.17 -5.61 7.92
C SER A 114 7.78 -5.06 8.18
N HIS A 115 6.80 -5.34 7.32
CA HIS A 115 5.41 -4.90 7.51
C HIS A 115 4.63 -5.88 8.41
N PRO A 116 4.03 -5.43 9.53
CA PRO A 116 3.38 -6.31 10.50
C PRO A 116 2.26 -7.17 9.90
N MET A 117 1.45 -6.62 9.00
CA MET A 117 0.36 -7.39 8.37
C MET A 117 0.83 -8.61 7.57
N PHE A 118 2.06 -8.61 7.04
CA PHE A 118 2.52 -9.62 6.08
C PHE A 118 3.64 -10.50 6.63
N ARG A 119 4.64 -9.89 7.30
CA ARG A 119 5.83 -10.59 7.79
C ARG A 119 6.38 -11.54 6.72
N MET A 120 6.57 -12.81 7.05
CA MET A 120 7.17 -13.81 6.17
C MET A 120 6.15 -14.52 5.26
N SER A 121 4.85 -14.19 5.34
CA SER A 121 3.78 -14.92 4.64
C SER A 121 3.90 -14.84 3.11
N TYR A 122 4.43 -13.74 2.58
CA TYR A 122 4.58 -13.51 1.14
C TYR A 122 6.02 -13.59 0.66
N ILE A 123 6.93 -14.12 1.49
CA ILE A 123 8.34 -14.30 1.15
C ILE A 123 8.54 -15.73 0.64
N PRO A 124 9.16 -15.93 -0.54
CA PRO A 124 9.49 -17.26 -1.05
C PRO A 124 10.34 -18.05 -0.06
N ASN A 125 10.05 -19.35 0.10
CA ASN A 125 10.72 -20.20 1.10
C ASN A 125 12.25 -20.20 0.95
N GLU A 126 12.77 -20.18 -0.28
CA GLU A 126 14.23 -20.17 -0.52
C GLU A 126 14.90 -18.87 -0.08
N GLN A 127 14.14 -17.78 0.10
CA GLN A 127 14.66 -16.46 0.45
C GLN A 127 14.41 -16.07 1.91
N LYS A 128 13.62 -16.86 2.66
CA LYS A 128 13.26 -16.53 4.05
C LYS A 128 14.50 -16.36 4.93
N ASP A 129 15.47 -17.26 4.83
CA ASP A 129 16.68 -17.22 5.66
C ASP A 129 17.56 -16.01 5.34
N ASP A 130 17.74 -15.67 4.07
CA ASP A 130 18.49 -14.46 3.66
C ASP A 130 17.81 -13.19 4.17
N ILE A 131 16.48 -13.12 4.11
CA ILE A 131 15.72 -11.96 4.61
C ILE A 131 15.80 -11.86 6.14
N ILE A 132 15.70 -12.98 6.87
CA ILE A 132 15.89 -12.99 8.33
C ILE A 132 17.30 -12.51 8.69
N LEU A 133 18.33 -12.97 7.99
CA LEU A 133 19.70 -12.53 8.21
C LEU A 133 19.85 -11.02 8.00
N ARG A 134 19.26 -10.48 6.92
CA ARG A 134 19.29 -9.05 6.62
C ARG A 134 18.52 -8.21 7.64
N LEU A 135 17.37 -8.70 8.11
CA LEU A 135 16.66 -8.04 9.20
C LEU A 135 17.54 -7.95 10.43
N LYS A 136 18.22 -9.04 10.84
CA LYS A 136 19.17 -9.02 11.97
C LYS A 136 20.28 -7.98 11.77
N GLN A 137 20.84 -7.88 10.55
CA GLN A 137 21.86 -6.88 10.21
C GLN A 137 21.34 -5.44 10.27
N GLU A 138 20.12 -5.19 9.81
CA GLU A 138 19.50 -3.86 9.86
C GLU A 138 19.12 -3.47 11.29
N LEU A 139 18.66 -4.43 12.10
CA LEU A 139 18.44 -4.21 13.52
C LEU A 139 19.75 -3.88 14.24
N SER A 140 20.86 -4.59 13.97
CA SER A 140 22.16 -4.27 14.58
C SER A 140 22.72 -2.93 14.11
N ALA A 141 22.54 -2.56 12.83
CA ALA A 141 22.97 -1.26 12.30
C ALA A 141 22.17 -0.07 12.87
N ALA A 142 20.91 -0.27 13.26
CA ALA A 142 20.08 0.76 13.88
C ALA A 142 20.60 1.22 15.27
N HIS A 143 21.70 0.65 15.78
CA HIS A 143 22.30 1.00 17.08
C HIS A 143 23.22 2.23 17.03
N SER A 144 23.57 2.77 15.87
CA SER A 144 24.46 3.93 15.84
C SER A 144 23.69 5.22 16.20
N PRO A 145 24.05 5.92 17.29
CA PRO A 145 23.41 7.16 17.68
C PRO A 145 24.09 8.30 16.91
N HIS A 146 23.63 8.56 15.70
CA HIS A 146 23.84 9.86 15.09
C HIS A 146 22.55 10.23 14.37
N VAL A 147 22.03 11.41 14.73
CA VAL A 147 20.75 12.00 14.29
C VAL A 147 19.54 11.52 15.10
N ALA A 148 19.52 11.86 16.40
CA ALA A 148 18.27 12.13 17.08
C ALA A 148 17.90 13.59 16.80
N GLU A 149 16.89 13.78 15.94
CA GLU A 149 16.23 15.05 15.74
C GLU A 149 15.70 15.56 17.09
N THR A 150 16.03 16.80 17.39
CA THR A 150 15.51 17.58 18.50
C THR A 150 14.01 17.81 18.30
N ILE A 151 13.18 16.88 18.77
CA ILE A 151 11.76 17.14 19.04
C ILE A 151 11.63 17.15 20.55
N VAL A 152 11.57 18.37 21.09
CA VAL A 152 11.31 18.67 22.50
C VAL A 152 9.91 18.15 22.84
N SER A 153 9.84 16.94 23.39
CA SER A 153 8.70 16.47 24.15
C SER A 153 9.15 16.37 25.60
N ARG A 154 8.66 17.31 26.43
CA ARG A 154 8.88 17.33 27.88
C ARG A 154 8.43 15.98 28.46
N LYS A 155 9.37 15.14 28.87
CA LYS A 155 9.10 14.04 29.79
C LYS A 155 9.11 14.57 31.23
N PRO A 156 8.27 14.02 32.12
CA PRO A 156 8.39 14.28 33.55
C PRO A 156 9.67 13.63 34.08
N GLU A 157 10.32 14.33 35.01
CA GLU A 157 11.51 13.88 35.72
C GLU A 157 11.19 12.61 36.51
N ASN A 158 11.68 11.47 36.05
CA ASN A 158 11.94 10.32 36.91
C ASN A 158 13.45 10.16 36.97
N GLU A 159 14.01 10.36 38.15
CA GLU A 159 15.38 10.01 38.50
C GLU A 159 15.59 8.51 38.22
N SER A 160 16.26 8.19 37.11
CA SER A 160 16.74 6.83 36.86
C SER A 160 18.11 6.70 37.50
N ASP A 161 18.23 5.81 38.49
CA ASP A 161 19.50 5.50 39.15
C ASP A 161 20.59 5.11 38.15
N GLU A 162 21.79 5.69 38.31
CA GLU A 162 23.00 5.43 37.52
C GLU A 162 23.34 3.91 37.47
N ILE A 163 22.92 3.18 38.51
CA ILE A 163 23.06 1.72 38.63
C ILE A 163 22.13 0.99 37.65
N THR A 164 20.89 1.45 37.44
CA THR A 164 19.99 0.83 36.46
C THR A 164 20.46 1.01 35.03
N ASP A 165 21.13 2.11 34.70
CA ASP A 165 21.69 2.34 33.36
C ASP A 165 22.92 1.44 33.09
N TYR A 166 23.71 1.14 34.12
CA TYR A 166 24.83 0.18 34.07
C TYR A 166 24.39 -1.25 33.71
N PHE A 167 23.25 -1.72 34.24
CA PHE A 167 22.70 -3.04 33.90
C PHE A 167 21.84 -3.06 32.62
N SER A 168 21.28 -1.91 32.22
CA SER A 168 20.45 -1.78 31.01
C SER A 168 21.27 -1.82 29.71
N ARG A 169 22.55 -1.43 29.79
CA ARG A 169 23.49 -1.44 28.65
C ARG A 169 23.76 -2.84 28.09
N ASN A 170 23.41 -3.91 28.82
CA ASN A 170 23.74 -5.29 28.48
C ASN A 170 22.54 -6.18 28.07
N GLN A 171 21.31 -5.68 27.98
CA GLN A 171 20.20 -6.44 27.38
C GLN A 171 20.05 -6.14 25.88
N GLU A 172 21.12 -6.42 25.14
CA GLU A 172 21.15 -6.35 23.68
C GLU A 172 20.47 -7.57 23.04
N ASN A 173 19.15 -7.70 23.18
CA ASN A 173 18.45 -8.83 22.58
C ASN A 173 17.91 -8.50 21.17
N VAL A 174 18.80 -8.19 20.22
CA VAL A 174 18.45 -8.00 18.79
C VAL A 174 17.71 -9.23 18.24
N VAL A 175 18.16 -10.42 18.64
CA VAL A 175 17.56 -11.69 18.26
C VAL A 175 16.17 -11.86 18.91
N GLY A 176 16.04 -11.45 20.17
CA GLY A 176 14.77 -11.47 20.92
C GLY A 176 13.72 -10.56 20.31
N GLU A 177 14.08 -9.32 19.95
CA GLU A 177 13.14 -8.37 19.34
C GLU A 177 12.60 -8.88 17.99
N LEU A 178 13.49 -9.42 17.14
CA LEU A 178 13.07 -10.01 15.87
C LEU A 178 12.19 -11.25 16.07
N ASN A 179 12.54 -12.14 17.01
CA ASN A 179 11.72 -13.32 17.29
C ASN A 179 10.33 -12.93 17.83
N MET A 180 10.26 -11.95 18.73
CA MET A 180 8.99 -11.39 19.21
C MET A 180 8.17 -10.79 18.08
N TYR A 181 8.80 -10.05 17.16
CA TYR A 181 8.11 -9.51 15.99
C TYR A 181 7.52 -10.61 15.10
N LEU A 182 8.29 -11.66 14.81
CA LEU A 182 7.89 -12.75 13.92
C LEU A 182 6.78 -13.62 14.53
N GLN A 183 6.73 -13.75 15.86
CA GLN A 183 5.71 -14.53 16.58
C GLN A 183 4.46 -13.70 16.94
N SER A 184 4.53 -12.37 16.81
CA SER A 184 3.42 -11.49 17.14
C SER A 184 2.22 -11.68 16.20
N THR A 185 1.02 -11.57 16.75
CA THR A 185 -0.26 -11.57 16.00
C THR A 185 -0.75 -10.15 15.67
N ALA A 186 -0.01 -9.12 16.08
CA ALA A 186 -0.38 -7.72 15.85
C ALA A 186 -0.22 -7.35 14.37
N ASN A 187 -1.28 -6.86 13.73
CA ASN A 187 -1.27 -6.64 12.27
C ASN A 187 -1.17 -5.16 11.87
N THR A 188 -1.27 -4.24 12.83
CA THR A 188 -1.13 -2.79 12.57
C THR A 188 0.22 -2.29 13.07
N PRO A 189 0.84 -1.31 12.38
CA PRO A 189 2.09 -0.70 12.85
C PRO A 189 2.01 -0.17 14.29
N ASP A 190 0.89 0.45 14.67
CA ASP A 190 0.71 1.05 15.99
C ASP A 190 0.72 0.03 17.13
N SER A 191 0.13 -1.15 16.90
CA SER A 191 0.11 -2.23 17.91
C SER A 191 1.37 -3.08 17.87
N ALA A 192 1.92 -3.34 16.68
CA ALA A 192 3.06 -4.22 16.51
C ALA A 192 4.37 -3.61 17.06
N PHE A 193 4.50 -2.29 17.07
CA PHE A 193 5.78 -1.62 17.38
C PHE A 193 5.83 -0.92 18.75
N GLN A 194 4.86 -1.13 19.65
CA GLN A 194 4.81 -0.46 20.97
C GLN A 194 6.09 -0.70 21.80
N HIS A 195 6.63 -1.93 21.72
CA HIS A 195 7.82 -2.34 22.46
C HIS A 195 8.98 -2.80 21.55
N LEU A 196 8.87 -2.58 20.23
CA LEU A 196 9.85 -3.04 19.22
C LEU A 196 10.45 -1.84 18.48
N SER A 197 11.23 -1.04 19.22
CA SER A 197 11.76 0.24 18.73
C SER A 197 12.75 0.10 17.56
N LYS A 198 13.56 -0.97 17.52
CA LYS A 198 14.52 -1.21 16.44
C LYS A 198 13.80 -1.71 15.20
N MET A 199 12.84 -2.63 15.38
CA MET A 199 12.03 -3.12 14.27
C MET A 199 11.19 -2.00 13.65
N LYS A 200 10.69 -1.06 14.47
CA LYS A 200 10.02 0.16 13.99
C LYS A 200 10.91 0.98 13.05
N ARG A 201 12.19 1.17 13.40
CA ARG A 201 13.15 1.89 12.55
C ARG A 201 13.39 1.18 11.23
N VAL A 202 13.54 -0.15 11.25
CA VAL A 202 13.67 -0.96 10.03
C VAL A 202 12.42 -0.84 9.17
N PHE A 203 11.23 -0.93 9.78
CA PHE A 203 9.96 -0.74 9.08
C PHE A 203 9.90 0.62 8.37
N ILE A 204 10.19 1.72 9.07
CA ILE A 204 10.19 3.07 8.49
C ILE A 204 11.19 3.14 7.33
N LYS A 205 12.43 2.66 7.53
CA LYS A 205 13.47 2.68 6.49
C LYS A 205 13.03 1.94 5.22
N CYS A 206 12.41 0.76 5.36
CA CYS A 206 12.04 -0.07 4.22
C CYS A 206 10.71 0.33 3.56
N ASN A 207 9.76 0.91 4.32
CA ASN A 207 8.39 1.16 3.86
C ASN A 207 8.07 2.63 3.53
N THR A 208 9.05 3.54 3.61
CA THR A 208 8.90 4.95 3.19
C THR A 208 8.64 5.12 1.69
N GLY A 209 9.02 4.15 0.86
CA GLY A 209 8.71 4.17 -0.56
C GLY A 209 7.21 4.01 -0.81
N VAL A 210 6.61 4.95 -1.54
CA VAL A 210 5.19 4.85 -1.88
C VAL A 210 5.00 3.89 -3.06
N PRO A 211 4.06 2.92 -2.99
CA PRO A 211 3.83 1.96 -4.07
C PRO A 211 3.16 2.57 -5.32
N ALA A 212 2.45 3.70 -5.19
CA ALA A 212 1.80 4.40 -6.30
C ALA A 212 1.96 5.92 -6.20
N SER A 213 2.16 6.59 -7.33
CA SER A 213 2.22 8.06 -7.42
C SER A 213 0.89 8.74 -7.09
N ALA A 214 -0.22 7.97 -7.07
CA ALA A 214 -1.55 8.47 -6.72
C ALA A 214 -1.60 9.08 -5.29
N ALA A 215 -0.70 8.67 -4.38
CA ALA A 215 -0.58 9.34 -3.09
C ALA A 215 -0.26 10.84 -3.25
N CYS A 216 0.51 11.19 -4.29
CA CYS A 216 0.81 12.58 -4.64
C CYS A 216 -0.31 13.27 -5.44
N GLU A 217 -1.28 12.54 -6.02
CA GLU A 217 -2.39 13.17 -6.76
C GLU A 217 -3.34 13.96 -5.86
N ARG A 218 -3.42 13.61 -4.57
CA ARG A 218 -4.14 14.41 -3.58
C ARG A 218 -3.46 15.74 -3.31
N LEU A 219 -2.13 15.73 -3.23
CA LEU A 219 -1.32 16.95 -3.17
C LEU A 219 -1.65 17.84 -4.39
N PHE A 220 -1.69 17.27 -5.59
CA PHE A 220 -2.05 18.04 -6.79
C PHE A 220 -3.52 18.47 -6.85
N SER A 221 -4.45 17.69 -6.30
CA SER A 221 -5.87 18.05 -6.20
C SER A 221 -6.06 19.27 -5.29
N VAL A 222 -5.40 19.28 -4.13
CA VAL A 222 -5.35 20.48 -3.26
C VAL A 222 -4.63 21.64 -3.96
N GLY A 223 -3.60 21.34 -4.75
CA GLY A 223 -2.89 22.30 -5.59
C GLY A 223 -3.81 23.02 -6.58
N LYS A 224 -4.81 22.33 -7.16
CA LYS A 224 -5.81 22.96 -8.06
C LYS A 224 -6.63 24.05 -7.36
N ASP A 225 -7.00 23.86 -6.09
CA ASP A 225 -7.71 24.89 -5.30
C ASP A 225 -6.84 26.12 -5.01
N ILE A 226 -5.52 25.95 -5.06
CA ILE A 226 -4.54 27.03 -4.85
C ILE A 226 -4.27 27.75 -6.17
N PHE A 227 -4.09 27.00 -7.26
CA PHE A 227 -3.98 27.47 -8.65
C PHE A 227 -5.34 27.91 -9.21
N LEU A 228 -5.94 28.93 -8.60
CA LEU A 228 -7.11 29.61 -9.15
C LEU A 228 -6.68 30.77 -10.05
N PRO A 229 -7.41 31.06 -11.14
CA PRO A 229 -7.14 32.22 -12.01
C PRO A 229 -7.05 33.57 -11.28
N LYS A 230 -7.65 33.67 -10.09
CA LYS A 230 -7.60 34.88 -9.24
C LYS A 230 -6.35 34.95 -8.33
N ARG A 231 -5.51 33.92 -8.33
CA ARG A 231 -4.28 33.77 -7.53
C ARG A 231 -3.02 33.65 -8.39
N ASN A 232 -3.05 34.17 -9.62
CA ASN A 232 -2.00 34.06 -10.65
C ASN A 232 -0.66 34.77 -10.33
N ARG A 233 -0.46 35.24 -9.09
CA ARG A 233 0.76 35.93 -8.64
C ARG A 233 1.47 35.23 -7.49
N LEU A 234 1.12 33.98 -7.19
CA LEU A 234 1.89 33.17 -6.27
C LEU A 234 3.23 32.82 -6.93
N SER A 235 4.34 33.13 -6.26
CA SER A 235 5.62 32.54 -6.62
C SER A 235 5.64 31.07 -6.20
N ASP A 236 6.50 30.27 -6.85
CA ASP A 236 6.62 28.83 -6.58
C ASP A 236 6.83 28.53 -5.09
N SER A 237 7.71 29.30 -4.42
CA SER A 237 7.96 29.15 -2.97
C SER A 237 6.72 29.39 -2.10
N HIS A 238 5.88 30.37 -2.45
CA HIS A 238 4.66 30.63 -1.69
C HIS A 238 3.57 29.60 -1.98
N PHE A 239 3.53 29.11 -3.22
CA PHE A 239 2.65 28.01 -3.61
C PHE A 239 2.97 26.75 -2.78
N GLU A 240 4.23 26.33 -2.74
CA GLU A 240 4.68 25.16 -1.98
C GLU A 240 4.37 25.28 -0.48
N LYS A 241 4.65 26.45 0.12
CA LYS A 241 4.32 26.71 1.53
C LYS A 241 2.82 26.61 1.79
N LEU A 242 1.99 27.22 0.94
CA LEU A 242 0.53 27.18 1.11
C LEU A 242 -0.01 25.76 0.94
N LEU A 243 0.54 25.01 -0.01
CA LEU A 243 0.18 23.63 -0.28
C LEU A 243 0.48 22.74 0.93
N LEU A 244 1.68 22.86 1.51
CA LEU A 244 2.06 22.15 2.74
C LEU A 244 1.16 22.53 3.92
N CYS A 245 0.92 23.83 4.13
CA CYS A 245 0.03 24.29 5.21
C CYS A 245 -1.38 23.73 5.07
N ARG A 246 -1.91 23.65 3.84
CA ARG A 246 -3.27 23.15 3.59
C ARG A 246 -3.37 21.66 3.85
N ILE A 247 -2.40 20.87 3.38
CA ILE A 247 -2.37 19.42 3.59
C ILE A 247 -2.22 19.06 5.07
N ASN A 248 -1.35 19.77 5.78
CA ASN A 248 -1.16 19.54 7.21
C ASN A 248 -2.42 19.82 8.02
N ARG A 249 -3.23 20.83 7.62
CA ARG A 249 -4.55 21.09 8.22
C ARG A 249 -5.57 20.01 7.88
N SER A 250 -5.60 19.54 6.64
CA SER A 250 -6.51 18.45 6.21
C SER A 250 -6.24 17.13 6.95
N GLY A 251 -4.96 16.83 7.22
CA GLY A 251 -4.55 15.62 7.95
C GLY A 251 -4.93 15.65 9.43
N THR A 252 -4.98 16.83 10.06
CA THR A 252 -5.39 16.96 11.48
C THR A 252 -6.90 16.83 11.66
N SER A 253 -7.72 17.15 10.66
CA SER A 253 -9.19 17.00 10.73
C SER A 253 -9.71 15.56 10.61
N ALA A 254 -8.84 14.57 10.33
CA ALA A 254 -9.22 13.15 10.24
C ALA A 254 -8.89 12.35 11.52
N SER A 255 -8.45 13.03 12.59
CA SER A 255 -8.06 12.44 13.87
C SER A 255 -8.74 13.13 15.06
N VAL A 256 -10.07 13.24 14.99
CA VAL A 256 -10.95 13.53 16.12
C VAL A 256 -12.14 12.58 16.06
#